data_AF-A0A6H5J1J8-F1
#
_entry.id   AF-A0A6H5J1J8-F1
#
_cell.length_a   1.000
_cell.length_b   1.000
_cell.length_c   1.000
_cell.angle_alpha   90.00
_cell.angle_beta   90.00
_cell.angle_gamma   90.00
#
_symmetry.space_group_name_H-M   'P 1'
#
loop_
_entity.id
_entity.type
_entity.pdbx_description
1 polymer ?
#
loop_
_entity_poly.entity_id
_entity_poly.type
_entity_poly.pdbx_seq_one_letter_code
_entity_poly.pdbx_strand_id
1 'polypeptide(L)'
;MEDQRLSFRFIDSFKFMASSLDKSASYLKQQPTLRKVFGQDYDDAQIDLLTKKGVFPYEYISSLEKLQETALPPPEQFYSSLKDSDISTKDYEDTKKVWDSFKISNLGEYSDLYLKTDVLLLVEVFENFQKTCHEAYELDPAHYYTLPGYSWDAMLLYTQVEL
;
A
#
# COMPACT_ATOMS: atom_id res chain seq x y z
N MET A 1 11.55 -28.13 -28.88
CA MET A 1 11.10 -27.56 -27.59
C MET A 1 11.12 -26.07 -27.78
N GLU A 2 9.96 -25.42 -27.82
CA GLU A 2 9.88 -23.96 -27.87
C GLU A 2 10.48 -23.38 -26.60
N ASP A 3 11.38 -22.41 -26.77
CA ASP A 3 12.01 -21.64 -25.72
C ASP A 3 10.94 -20.81 -25.01
N GLN A 4 10.43 -21.29 -23.87
CA GLN A 4 9.49 -20.53 -23.05
C GLN A 4 10.21 -19.31 -22.47
N ARG A 5 10.07 -18.17 -23.16
CA ARG A 5 10.54 -16.88 -22.65
C ARG A 5 9.66 -16.44 -21.49
N LEU A 6 10.20 -16.53 -20.28
CA LEU A 6 9.63 -15.89 -19.10
C LEU A 6 9.80 -14.37 -19.24
N SER A 7 8.69 -13.63 -19.12
CA SER A 7 8.68 -12.17 -19.18
C SER A 7 8.07 -11.60 -17.91
N PHE A 8 8.73 -10.61 -17.33
CA PHE A 8 8.23 -9.85 -16.18
C PHE A 8 7.92 -8.42 -16.62
N ARG A 9 6.80 -7.88 -16.13
CA ARG A 9 6.41 -6.49 -16.36
C ARG A 9 6.12 -5.84 -15.02
N PHE A 10 6.83 -4.75 -14.74
CA PHE A 10 6.59 -3.91 -13.57
C PHE A 10 5.73 -2.72 -14.01
N ILE A 11 4.63 -2.50 -13.29
CA ILE A 11 3.66 -1.47 -13.59
C ILE A 11 3.60 -0.51 -12.41
N ASP A 12 3.56 0.78 -12.71
CA ASP A 12 3.39 1.83 -11.71
C ASP A 12 1.90 2.06 -11.45
N SER A 13 1.42 1.65 -10.27
CA SER A 13 0.02 1.81 -9.85
C SER A 13 -0.42 3.28 -9.82
N PHE A 14 0.50 4.23 -9.63
CA PHE A 14 0.20 5.67 -9.65
C PHE A 14 -0.20 6.16 -11.05
N LYS A 15 0.20 5.46 -12.12
CA LYS A 15 -0.26 5.74 -13.50
C LYS A 15 -1.73 5.35 -13.73
N PHE A 16 -2.33 4.63 -12.78
CA PHE A 16 -3.74 4.27 -12.76
C PHE A 16 -4.52 5.09 -11.75
N MET A 17 -3.96 5.24 -10.55
CA MET A 17 -4.61 5.90 -9.42
C MET A 17 -3.69 6.99 -8.87
N ALA A 18 -3.80 8.19 -9.42
CA ALA A 18 -2.96 9.34 -9.07
C ALA A 18 -3.36 9.98 -7.72
N SER A 19 -3.37 9.19 -6.65
CA SER A 19 -3.66 9.59 -5.28
C SER A 19 -2.71 8.91 -4.29
N SER A 20 -2.56 9.50 -3.10
CA SER A 20 -1.79 8.85 -2.04
C SER A 20 -2.46 7.54 -1.61
N LEU A 21 -1.65 6.56 -1.19
CA LEU A 21 -2.16 5.30 -0.66
C LEU A 21 -3.10 5.52 0.53
N ASP A 22 -2.79 6.46 1.42
CA ASP A 22 -3.64 6.83 2.54
C ASP A 22 -5.05 7.24 2.09
N LYS A 23 -5.13 8.14 1.10
CA LYS A 23 -6.40 8.58 0.54
C LYS A 23 -7.13 7.43 -0.13
N SER A 24 -6.44 6.63 -0.95
CA SER A 24 -7.06 5.50 -1.65
C SER A 24 -7.58 4.43 -0.68
N ALA A 25 -6.80 4.08 0.34
CA ALA A 25 -7.16 3.13 1.38
C ALA A 25 -8.35 3.62 2.21
N SER A 26 -8.48 4.93 2.46
CA SER A 26 -9.62 5.50 3.19
C SER A 26 -10.98 5.25 2.53
N TYR A 27 -11.01 4.98 1.22
CA TYR A 27 -12.24 4.67 0.48
C TYR A 27 -12.61 3.18 0.52
N LEU A 28 -11.70 2.31 0.98
CA LEU A 28 -11.96 0.89 1.11
C LEU A 28 -12.96 0.63 2.24
N LYS A 29 -14.06 -0.04 1.91
CA LYS A 29 -15.07 -0.45 2.90
C LYS A 29 -14.64 -1.68 3.69
N GLN A 30 -13.85 -2.54 3.06
CA GLN A 30 -13.38 -3.82 3.58
C GLN A 30 -11.97 -4.09 3.04
N GLN A 31 -11.18 -4.85 3.79
CA GLN A 31 -9.85 -5.30 3.40
C GLN A 31 -9.72 -6.83 3.60
N PRO A 32 -10.41 -7.64 2.77
CA PRO A 32 -10.42 -9.11 2.92
C PRO A 32 -9.05 -9.76 2.72
N THR A 33 -8.24 -9.30 1.78
CA THR A 33 -6.90 -9.82 1.49
C THR A 33 -5.95 -9.53 2.65
N LEU A 34 -5.95 -8.30 3.17
CA LEU A 34 -5.19 -7.89 4.36
C LEU A 34 -5.59 -8.73 5.58
N ARG A 35 -6.90 -8.86 5.85
CA ARG A 35 -7.41 -9.69 6.95
C ARG A 35 -7.04 -11.16 6.79
N LYS A 36 -7.09 -11.70 5.57
CA LYS A 36 -6.68 -13.08 5.29
C LYS A 36 -5.19 -13.31 5.56
N VAL A 37 -4.34 -12.37 5.15
CA VAL A 37 -2.88 -12.50 5.30
C VAL A 37 -2.46 -12.33 6.75
N PHE A 38 -3.03 -11.36 7.48
CA PHE A 38 -2.68 -11.11 8.88
C PHE A 38 -3.44 -11.96 9.88
N GLY A 39 -4.62 -12.49 9.54
CA GLY A 39 -5.46 -13.30 10.42
C GLY A 39 -4.86 -14.66 10.80
N GLN A 40 -3.71 -15.04 10.24
CA GLN A 40 -2.94 -16.20 10.70
C GLN A 40 -2.10 -15.88 11.94
N ASP A 41 -1.66 -14.62 12.07
CA ASP A 41 -0.66 -14.19 13.04
C ASP A 41 -1.25 -13.28 14.13
N TYR A 42 -2.34 -12.57 13.83
CA TYR A 42 -2.88 -11.48 14.64
C TYR A 42 -4.38 -11.59 14.87
N ASP A 43 -4.86 -11.00 15.97
CA ASP A 43 -6.29 -10.89 16.26
C ASP A 43 -6.97 -9.73 15.51
N ASP A 44 -8.31 -9.70 15.54
CA ASP A 44 -9.08 -8.68 14.81
C ASP A 44 -8.76 -7.25 15.26
N ALA A 45 -8.48 -7.03 16.55
CA ALA A 45 -8.19 -5.70 17.07
C ALA A 45 -6.82 -5.21 16.61
N GLN A 46 -5.83 -6.09 16.55
CA GLN A 46 -4.52 -5.84 15.95
C GLN A 46 -4.66 -5.55 14.47
N ILE A 47 -5.41 -6.37 13.73
CA ILE A 47 -5.60 -6.18 12.30
C ILE A 47 -6.29 -4.86 11.99
N ASP A 48 -7.26 -4.44 12.81
CA ASP A 48 -7.93 -3.14 12.67
C ASP A 48 -6.94 -1.97 12.72
N LEU A 49 -5.86 -2.07 13.50
CA LEU A 49 -4.78 -1.06 13.52
C LEU A 49 -4.01 -0.99 12.19
N LEU A 50 -3.94 -2.10 11.44
CA LEU A 50 -3.23 -2.20 10.15
C LEU A 50 -4.12 -1.84 8.95
N THR A 51 -5.43 -1.64 9.14
CA THR A 51 -6.34 -1.26 8.04
C THR A 51 -6.14 0.17 7.55
N LYS A 52 -5.36 0.98 8.28
CA LYS A 52 -5.03 2.36 7.94
C LYS A 52 -3.55 2.48 7.61
N LYS A 53 -3.21 3.47 6.81
CA LYS A 53 -1.82 3.74 6.47
C LYS A 53 -1.05 4.15 7.73
N GLY A 54 0.04 3.45 8.02
CA GLY A 54 0.96 3.80 9.11
C GLY A 54 1.91 4.94 8.75
N VAL A 55 2.75 5.34 9.71
CA VAL A 55 3.83 6.31 9.49
C VAL A 55 5.17 5.69 9.83
N PHE A 56 6.18 5.96 9.00
CA PHE A 56 7.53 5.43 9.17
C PHE A 56 8.55 6.57 9.15
N PRO A 57 9.55 6.59 10.04
CA PRO A 57 10.51 7.69 10.15
C PRO A 57 11.64 7.51 9.11
N TYR A 58 11.34 7.74 7.82
CA TYR A 58 12.28 7.46 6.72
C TYR A 58 13.61 8.21 6.85
N GLU A 59 13.54 9.49 7.19
CA GLU A 59 14.67 10.39 7.34
C GLU A 59 15.54 9.99 8.53
N TYR A 60 14.92 9.39 9.55
CA TYR A 60 15.65 8.84 10.68
C TYR A 60 16.46 7.61 10.28
N ILE A 61 15.89 6.68 9.51
CA ILE A 61 16.55 5.41 9.14
C ILE A 61 17.65 5.67 8.09
N SER A 62 18.81 6.13 8.57
CA SER A 62 19.97 6.46 7.75
C SER A 62 20.94 5.29 7.55
N SER A 63 20.77 4.19 8.28
CA SER A 63 21.63 3.01 8.20
C SER A 63 20.93 1.76 8.73
N LEU A 64 21.48 0.58 8.43
CA LEU A 64 20.93 -0.70 8.89
C LEU A 64 21.05 -0.88 10.41
N GLU A 65 22.06 -0.28 11.04
CA GLU A 65 22.25 -0.32 12.49
C GLU A 65 21.07 0.32 13.23
N LYS A 66 20.46 1.37 12.65
CA LYS A 66 19.26 1.99 13.23
C LYS A 66 18.07 1.05 13.30
N LEU A 67 17.96 0.09 12.38
CA LEU A 67 16.91 -0.92 12.44
C LEU A 67 17.05 -1.82 13.67
N GLN A 68 18.23 -1.89 14.30
CA GLN A 68 18.44 -2.66 15.52
C GLN A 68 18.07 -1.89 16.79
N GLU A 69 17.72 -0.60 16.69
CA GLU A 69 17.31 0.19 17.84
C GLU A 69 15.98 -0.32 18.39
N THR A 70 15.93 -0.48 19.71
CA THR A 70 14.82 -1.15 20.42
C THR A 70 13.76 -0.18 20.94
N ALA A 71 13.85 1.10 20.56
CA ALA A 71 12.95 2.14 21.00
C ALA A 71 12.40 2.89 19.80
N LEU A 72 11.14 3.30 19.89
CA LEU A 72 10.55 4.19 18.91
C LEU A 72 11.25 5.56 18.97
N PRO A 73 11.68 6.14 17.84
CA PRO A 73 12.26 7.47 17.81
C PRO A 73 11.27 8.50 18.34
N PRO A 74 11.74 9.62 18.91
CA PRO A 74 10.85 10.68 19.36
C PRO A 74 10.17 11.37 18.16
N PRO A 75 9.03 12.07 18.36
CA PRO A 75 8.22 12.61 17.25
C PRO A 75 9.01 13.51 16.29
N GLU A 76 10.01 14.24 16.78
CA GLU A 76 10.84 15.16 16.01
C GLU A 76 11.71 14.43 14.96
N GLN A 77 11.88 13.12 15.10
CA GLN A 77 12.60 12.27 14.13
C GLN A 77 11.69 11.68 13.04
N PHE A 78 10.39 12.01 13.05
CA PHE A 78 9.42 11.61 12.01
C PHE A 78 9.15 12.70 10.97
N TYR A 79 9.97 13.77 10.92
CA TYR A 79 9.86 14.81 9.90
C TYR A 79 9.98 14.19 8.50
N SER A 80 9.04 14.53 7.61
CA SER A 80 9.05 14.06 6.22
C SER A 80 9.50 15.16 5.26
N SER A 81 10.64 14.98 4.59
CA SER A 81 11.13 15.94 3.58
C SER A 81 10.25 15.95 2.33
N LEU A 82 9.49 14.86 2.08
CA LEU A 82 8.54 14.77 0.97
C LEU A 82 7.31 15.67 1.18
N LYS A 83 6.84 15.77 2.43
CA LYS A 83 5.67 16.60 2.79
C LYS A 83 6.07 17.96 3.37
N ASP A 84 7.35 18.14 3.68
CA ASP A 84 7.89 19.27 4.43
C ASP A 84 7.10 19.55 5.73
N SER A 85 6.89 18.48 6.51
CA SER A 85 6.03 18.53 7.70
C SER A 85 6.45 17.52 8.76
N ASP A 86 6.27 17.89 10.02
CA ASP A 86 6.37 16.97 11.16
C ASP A 86 5.19 15.99 11.24
N ILE A 87 5.37 14.93 12.02
CA ILE A 87 4.29 13.99 12.34
C ILE A 87 3.22 14.66 13.20
N SER A 88 1.95 14.32 12.96
CA SER A 88 0.87 14.77 13.83
C SER A 88 0.88 14.02 15.17
N THR A 89 0.39 14.65 16.24
CA THR A 89 0.27 13.99 17.56
C THR A 89 -0.53 12.70 17.47
N LYS A 90 -1.62 12.72 16.67
CA LYS A 90 -2.48 11.56 16.46
C LYS A 90 -1.74 10.41 15.77
N ASP A 91 -1.02 10.70 14.69
CA ASP A 91 -0.29 9.67 13.94
C ASP A 91 0.83 9.05 14.77
N TYR A 92 1.49 9.87 15.60
CA TYR A 92 2.50 9.37 16.52
C TYR A 92 1.89 8.51 17.64
N GLU A 93 0.75 8.88 18.19
CA GLU A 93 0.01 8.05 19.15
C GLU A 93 -0.45 6.72 18.53
N ASP A 94 -0.95 6.74 17.29
CA ASP A 94 -1.35 5.52 16.58
C ASP A 94 -0.13 4.63 16.27
N THR A 95 1.02 5.23 15.93
CA THR A 95 2.30 4.52 15.77
C THR A 95 2.73 3.83 17.07
N LYS A 96 2.61 4.50 18.22
CA LYS A 96 2.89 3.88 19.53
C LYS A 96 1.96 2.72 19.82
N LYS A 97 0.66 2.86 19.55
CA LYS A 97 -0.32 1.77 19.73
C LYS A 97 0.06 0.55 18.91
N VAL A 98 0.49 0.74 17.66
CA VAL A 98 1.01 -0.36 16.82
C VAL A 98 2.26 -0.96 17.44
N TRP A 99 3.25 -0.14 17.81
CA TRP A 99 4.48 -0.62 18.44
C TRP A 99 4.20 -1.50 19.67
N ASP A 100 3.35 -1.04 20.57
CA ASP A 100 3.01 -1.73 21.81
C ASP A 100 2.12 -2.97 21.57
N SER A 101 1.11 -2.85 20.70
CA SER A 101 0.15 -3.93 20.43
C SER A 101 0.78 -5.12 19.73
N PHE A 102 1.76 -4.88 18.86
CA PHE A 102 2.49 -5.92 18.13
C PHE A 102 3.76 -6.38 18.85
N LYS A 103 4.05 -5.83 20.04
CA LYS A 103 5.22 -6.16 20.87
C LYS A 103 6.53 -6.05 20.09
N ILE A 104 6.65 -4.97 19.34
CA ILE A 104 7.78 -4.75 18.45
C ILE A 104 9.06 -4.56 19.26
N SER A 105 10.09 -5.33 18.91
CA SER A 105 11.35 -5.36 19.66
C SER A 105 12.38 -4.37 19.13
N ASN A 106 12.31 -4.01 17.85
CA ASN A 106 13.23 -3.10 17.18
C ASN A 106 12.62 -2.42 15.95
N LEU A 107 13.28 -1.39 15.43
CA LEU A 107 12.82 -0.64 14.27
C LEU A 107 12.79 -1.46 12.98
N GLY A 108 13.57 -2.55 12.89
CA GLY A 108 13.53 -3.51 11.80
C GLY A 108 12.20 -4.27 11.74
N GLU A 109 11.77 -4.84 12.86
CA GLU A 109 10.46 -5.48 12.98
C GLU A 109 9.31 -4.50 12.68
N TYR A 110 9.45 -3.24 13.13
CA TYR A 110 8.49 -2.19 12.76
C TYR A 110 8.48 -1.92 11.25
N SER A 111 9.66 -1.87 10.63
CA SER A 111 9.81 -1.65 9.18
C SER A 111 9.16 -2.78 8.38
N ASP A 112 9.36 -4.03 8.78
CA ASP A 112 8.77 -5.20 8.13
C ASP A 112 7.24 -5.18 8.23
N LEU A 113 6.70 -4.89 9.42
CA LEU A 113 5.25 -4.77 9.62
C LEU A 113 4.67 -3.62 8.80
N TYR A 114 5.33 -2.45 8.84
CA TYR A 114 4.93 -1.27 8.08
C TYR A 114 4.92 -1.54 6.57
N LEU A 115 6.01 -2.10 6.04
CA LEU A 115 6.15 -2.37 4.61
C LEU A 115 5.14 -3.42 4.13
N LYS A 116 4.96 -4.50 4.90
CA LYS A 116 3.95 -5.52 4.60
C LYS A 116 2.55 -4.92 4.59
N THR A 117 2.24 -4.02 5.53
CA THR A 117 0.96 -3.32 5.60
C THR A 117 0.74 -2.40 4.40
N ASP A 118 1.71 -1.55 4.05
CA ASP A 118 1.62 -0.65 2.89
C ASP A 118 1.42 -1.42 1.57
N VAL A 119 2.11 -2.56 1.40
CA VAL A 119 1.95 -3.45 0.24
C VAL A 119 0.54 -4.06 0.21
N LEU A 120 0.05 -4.60 1.33
CA LEU A 120 -1.28 -5.20 1.39
C LEU A 120 -2.39 -4.17 1.16
N LEU A 121 -2.27 -2.96 1.70
CA LEU A 121 -3.20 -1.86 1.41
C LEU A 121 -3.19 -1.50 -0.07
N LEU A 122 -2.02 -1.47 -0.72
CA LEU A 122 -1.95 -1.23 -2.16
C LEU A 122 -2.61 -2.35 -2.97
N VAL A 123 -2.43 -3.61 -2.56
CA VAL A 123 -3.11 -4.76 -3.16
C VAL A 123 -4.62 -4.60 -3.07
N GLU A 124 -5.17 -4.30 -1.89
CA GLU A 124 -6.60 -4.08 -1.69
C GLU A 124 -7.16 -2.97 -2.58
N VAL A 125 -6.45 -1.83 -2.64
CA VAL A 125 -6.82 -0.71 -3.50
C VAL A 125 -6.85 -1.14 -4.96
N PHE A 126 -5.83 -1.88 -5.42
CA PHE A 126 -5.72 -2.28 -6.82
C PHE A 126 -6.70 -3.40 -7.21
N GLU A 127 -6.95 -4.37 -6.32
CA GLU A 127 -7.97 -5.41 -6.50
C GLU A 127 -9.37 -4.78 -6.62
N ASN A 128 -9.70 -3.81 -5.76
CA ASN A 128 -10.96 -3.08 -5.85
C ASN A 128 -11.07 -2.28 -7.16
N PHE A 129 -9.97 -1.65 -7.61
CA PHE A 129 -9.91 -0.95 -8.88
C PHE A 129 -10.11 -1.89 -10.07
N GLN A 130 -9.40 -3.01 -10.12
CA GLN A 130 -9.56 -4.05 -11.15
C GLN A 130 -10.99 -4.55 -11.22
N LYS A 131 -11.60 -4.87 -10.07
CA LYS A 131 -13.00 -5.31 -10.00
C LYS A 131 -13.94 -4.26 -10.59
N THR A 132 -13.75 -3.00 -10.23
CA THR A 132 -14.58 -1.89 -10.74
C THR A 132 -14.42 -1.72 -12.26
N CYS A 133 -13.20 -1.79 -12.77
CA CYS A 133 -12.90 -1.73 -14.20
C CYS A 133 -13.56 -2.88 -14.97
N HIS A 134 -13.43 -4.11 -14.46
CA HIS A 134 -14.02 -5.29 -15.06
C HIS A 134 -15.55 -5.23 -15.06
N GLU A 135 -16.18 -4.79 -13.97
CA GLU A 135 -17.63 -4.61 -13.89
C GLU A 135 -18.17 -3.54 -14.86
N ALA A 136 -17.38 -2.49 -15.13
CA ALA A 136 -17.80 -1.38 -15.97
C ALA A 136 -17.54 -1.60 -17.47
N TYR A 137 -16.45 -2.27 -17.82
CA TYR A 137 -15.98 -2.35 -19.21
C TYR A 137 -15.49 -3.74 -19.63
N GLU A 138 -15.55 -4.75 -18.76
CA GLU A 138 -15.05 -6.12 -19.00
C GLU A 138 -13.54 -6.20 -19.35
N LEU A 139 -12.81 -5.11 -19.14
CA LEU A 139 -11.36 -5.00 -19.35
C LEU A 139 -10.61 -5.10 -18.01
N ASP A 140 -9.46 -5.78 -18.01
CA ASP A 140 -8.57 -5.80 -16.84
C ASP A 140 -7.46 -4.73 -16.99
N PRO A 141 -7.40 -3.73 -16.10
CA PRO A 141 -6.39 -2.67 -16.17
C PRO A 141 -4.95 -3.18 -15.99
N ALA A 142 -4.72 -4.37 -15.42
CA ALA A 142 -3.39 -4.95 -15.32
C ALA A 142 -2.78 -5.35 -16.67
N HIS A 143 -3.56 -5.40 -17.75
CA HIS A 143 -3.03 -5.59 -19.10
C HIS A 143 -2.45 -4.32 -19.72
N TYR A 144 -2.69 -3.16 -19.11
CA TYR A 144 -2.31 -1.84 -19.62
C TYR A 144 -1.08 -1.28 -18.90
N TYR A 145 -0.45 -0.26 -19.50
CA TYR A 145 0.65 0.48 -18.85
C TYR A 145 0.16 1.67 -18.03
N THR A 146 -0.96 2.29 -18.43
CA THR A 146 -1.50 3.51 -17.83
C THR A 146 -3.01 3.58 -17.99
N LEU A 147 -3.68 4.41 -17.19
CA LEU A 147 -5.14 4.63 -17.30
C LEU A 147 -5.59 5.18 -18.67
N PRO A 148 -4.89 6.14 -19.32
CA PRO A 148 -5.29 6.60 -20.64
C PRO A 148 -5.33 5.50 -21.71
N GLY A 149 -4.37 4.55 -21.68
CA GLY A 149 -4.38 3.41 -22.60
C GLY A 149 -5.56 2.48 -22.34
N TYR A 150 -5.85 2.21 -21.07
CA TYR A 150 -7.04 1.47 -20.66
C TYR A 150 -8.33 2.18 -21.14
N SER A 151 -8.45 3.49 -20.91
CA SER A 151 -9.64 4.26 -21.28
C SER A 151 -9.85 4.35 -22.78
N TRP A 152 -8.77 4.34 -23.57
CA TRP A 152 -8.85 4.29 -25.03
C TRP A 152 -9.51 3.01 -25.50
N ASP A 153 -9.04 1.85 -25.03
CA ASP A 153 -9.62 0.55 -25.39
C ASP A 153 -11.05 0.41 -24.85
N ALA A 154 -11.32 0.91 -23.65
CA ALA A 154 -12.69 0.96 -23.11
C ALA A 154 -13.62 1.78 -24.01
N MET A 155 -13.14 2.90 -24.57
CA MET A 155 -13.90 3.71 -25.52
C MET A 155 -14.12 2.98 -26.85
N LEU A 156 -13.11 2.30 -27.39
CA LEU A 156 -13.26 1.50 -28.61
C LEU A 156 -14.28 0.37 -28.42
N LEU A 157 -14.20 -0.35 -27.30
CA LEU A 157 -15.14 -1.41 -26.97
C LEU A 157 -16.57 -0.89 -26.86
N TYR A 158 -16.75 0.25 -26.19
CA TYR A 158 -18.07 0.88 -26.01
C TYR A 158 -18.66 1.38 -27.34
N THR A 159 -17.84 1.99 -28.20
CA THR A 159 -18.28 2.60 -29.47
C THR A 159 -18.33 1.60 -30.64
N GLN A 160 -17.72 0.43 -30.48
CA GLN A 160 -17.59 -0.61 -31.53
C GLN A 160 -16.85 -0.11 -32.79
N VAL A 161 -15.95 0.86 -32.63
CA VAL A 161 -15.11 1.37 -33.72
C VAL A 161 -13.86 0.48 -33.86
N GLU A 162 -13.59 0.03 -35.09
CA GLU A 162 -12.36 -0.67 -35.46
C GLU A 162 -11.34 0.31 -36.08
N LEU A 163 -10.05 0.13 -35.79
CA LEU A 163 -8.94 0.97 -36.26
C LEU A 163 -8.04 0.23 -37.27
#